data_AF-A0A2V9ZNK1-F1
#
_entry.id   AF-A0A2V9ZNK1-F1
#
_cell.length_a   1.000
_cell.length_b   1.000
_cell.length_c   1.000
_cell.angle_alpha   90.00
_cell.angle_beta   90.00
_cell.angle_gamma   90.00
#
_symmetry.space_group_name_H-M   'P 1'
#
loop_
_entity.id
_entity.type
_entity.pdbx_description
1 polymer ?
#
loop_
_entity_poly.entity_id
_entity_poly.type
_entity_poly.pdbx_seq_one_letter_code
_entity_poly.pdbx_strand_id
1 'polypeptide(L)' 'ERRGKDVLDLTAAECMTRDAKTIAAGEFAITALAIMEEKKITSLVVVDGARKLEGIVHLHDLWGTEMV' A
#
# COMPACT_ATOMS: atom_id res chain seq x y z
N GLU A 1 -18.68 0.68 -14.47
CA GLU A 1 -18.66 1.28 -13.11
C GLU A 1 -19.91 0.86 -12.36
N ARG A 2 -19.79 0.31 -11.14
CA ARG A 2 -20.95 -0.03 -10.30
C ARG A 2 -20.84 0.77 -9.01
N ARG A 3 -21.51 1.93 -8.96
CA ARG A 3 -22.04 2.64 -7.76
C ARG A 3 -22.24 4.11 -8.13
N GLY A 4 -23.47 4.44 -8.53
CA GLY A 4 -23.89 5.82 -8.79
C GLY A 4 -24.34 6.50 -7.51
N LYS A 5 -24.18 7.83 -7.47
CA LYS A 5 -24.68 8.81 -6.46
C LYS A 5 -24.27 8.63 -4.99
N ASP A 6 -24.00 7.43 -4.48
CA ASP A 6 -23.74 7.19 -3.04
C ASP A 6 -22.25 7.23 -2.64
N VAL A 7 -21.32 7.31 -3.61
CA VAL A 7 -19.88 7.18 -3.33
C VAL A 7 -19.34 8.36 -2.51
N LEU A 8 -19.86 9.56 -2.72
CA LEU A 8 -19.43 10.76 -2.01
C LEU A 8 -19.97 10.82 -0.58
N ASP A 9 -21.00 10.02 -0.27
CA ASP A 9 -21.61 9.95 1.06
C ASP A 9 -20.92 8.89 1.95
N LEU A 10 -20.07 8.03 1.36
CA LEU A 10 -19.30 7.04 2.11
C LEU A 10 -18.19 7.72 2.92
N THR A 11 -18.12 7.38 4.19
CA THR A 11 -16.96 7.67 5.03
C THR A 11 -15.74 6.87 4.55
N ALA A 12 -14.53 7.35 4.83
CA ALA A 12 -13.30 6.61 4.54
C ALA A 12 -13.32 5.20 5.15
N ALA A 13 -13.90 5.04 6.35
CA ALA A 13 -14.02 3.74 7.01
C ALA A 13 -14.93 2.75 6.28
N GLU A 14 -15.88 3.23 5.47
CA GLU A 14 -16.81 2.40 4.69
C GLU A 14 -16.24 1.97 3.35
N CYS A 15 -15.27 2.72 2.80
CA CYS A 15 -14.68 2.43 1.50
C CYS A 15 -13.20 1.98 1.54
N MET A 16 -12.51 2.10 2.68
CA MET A 16 -11.11 1.69 2.81
C MET A 16 -10.91 0.18 2.87
N THR A 17 -9.72 -0.27 2.45
CA THR A 17 -9.20 -1.60 2.79
C THR A 17 -8.79 -1.61 4.26
N ARG A 18 -9.55 -2.32 5.11
CA ARG A 18 -9.31 -2.38 6.56
C ARG A 18 -7.95 -2.97 6.93
N ASP A 19 -7.62 -4.10 6.31
CA ASP A 19 -6.37 -4.84 6.56
C ASP A 19 -5.37 -4.61 5.42
N ALA A 20 -4.91 -3.36 5.30
CA ALA A 20 -3.91 -3.00 4.31
C ALA A 20 -2.62 -3.84 4.47
N LYS A 21 -1.99 -4.17 3.34
CA LYS A 21 -0.69 -4.85 3.35
C LYS A 21 0.39 -3.89 3.81
N THR A 22 1.25 -4.39 4.69
CA THR A 22 2.25 -3.57 5.36
C THR A 22 3.64 -4.18 5.22
N ILE A 23 4.66 -3.35 5.36
CA ILE A 23 6.06 -3.76 5.40
C ILE A 23 6.79 -3.01 6.53
N ALA A 24 7.83 -3.61 7.11
CA ALA A 24 8.67 -2.94 8.09
C ALA A 24 9.60 -1.92 7.41
N ALA A 25 9.91 -0.82 8.08
CA ALA A 25 10.77 0.23 7.51
C ALA A 25 12.20 -0.23 7.19
N GLY A 26 12.71 -1.24 7.92
CA GLY A 26 14.03 -1.82 7.69
C GLY A 26 14.09 -2.90 6.62
N GLU A 27 12.98 -3.20 5.95
CA GLU A 27 12.90 -4.30 4.99
C GLU A 27 13.43 -3.89 3.61
N PHE A 28 13.95 -4.86 2.84
CA PHE A 28 14.48 -4.57 1.52
C PHE A 28 13.38 -4.13 0.53
N ALA A 29 13.74 -3.18 -0.33
CA ALA A 29 12.88 -2.70 -1.41
C ALA A 29 12.41 -3.83 -2.35
N ILE A 30 13.27 -4.83 -2.61
CA ILE A 30 12.91 -6.00 -3.44
C ILE A 30 11.77 -6.81 -2.80
N THR A 31 11.72 -6.88 -1.47
CA THR A 31 10.63 -7.54 -0.74
C THR A 31 9.33 -6.76 -0.90
N ALA A 32 9.38 -5.42 -0.85
CA ALA A 32 8.23 -4.56 -1.12
C ALA A 32 7.69 -4.79 -2.54
N LEU A 33 8.58 -4.84 -3.54
CA LEU A 33 8.23 -5.10 -4.94
C LEU A 33 7.56 -6.47 -5.10
N ALA A 34 8.14 -7.52 -4.55
CA ALA A 34 7.59 -8.87 -4.61
C ALA A 34 6.18 -8.95 -4.01
N ILE A 35 5.93 -8.31 -2.85
CA ILE A 35 4.60 -8.25 -2.24
C ILE A 35 3.61 -7.51 -3.15
N MET A 36 4.01 -6.37 -3.72
CA MET A 36 3.17 -5.59 -4.64
C MET A 36 2.78 -6.41 -5.88
N GLU A 37 3.73 -7.12 -6.48
CA GLU A 37 3.49 -7.98 -7.65
C GLU A 37 2.61 -9.19 -7.33
N GLU A 38 2.82 -9.85 -6.20
CA GLU A 38 2.05 -11.00 -5.75
C GLU A 38 0.59 -10.60 -5.47
N LYS A 39 0.39 -9.48 -4.75
CA LYS A 39 -0.92 -9.01 -4.34
C LYS A 39 -1.63 -8.15 -5.38
N LYS A 40 -0.96 -7.83 -6.51
CA LYS A 40 -1.48 -6.96 -7.57
C LYS A 40 -1.90 -5.58 -7.05
N ILE A 41 -1.07 -5.00 -6.18
CA ILE A 41 -1.24 -3.66 -5.61
C ILE A 41 -0.02 -2.80 -5.92
N THR A 42 -0.16 -1.48 -5.85
CA THR A 42 0.90 -0.53 -6.23
C THR A 42 1.47 0.25 -5.05
N SER A 43 1.01 -0.02 -3.83
CA SER A 43 1.44 0.68 -2.63
C SER A 43 1.44 -0.26 -1.42
N LEU A 44 2.39 -0.03 -0.50
CA LEU A 44 2.44 -0.68 0.80
C LEU A 44 2.54 0.34 1.92
N VAL A 45 1.90 0.02 3.04
CA VAL A 45 1.96 0.83 4.26
C VAL A 45 3.20 0.43 5.07
N VAL A 46 4.06 1.38 5.37
CA VAL A 46 5.27 1.15 6.17
C VAL A 46 4.94 1.31 7.65
N VAL A 47 5.26 0.31 8.46
CA VAL A 47 4.96 0.30 9.90
C VAL A 47 6.17 -0.07 10.75
N ASP A 48 6.16 0.38 12.00
CA ASP A 48 7.15 -0.02 13.02
C ASP A 48 6.80 -1.38 13.69
N GLY A 49 7.64 -1.79 14.65
CA GLY A 49 7.43 -3.03 15.43
C GLY A 49 6.19 -3.02 16.32
N ALA A 50 5.62 -1.85 16.61
CA ALA A 50 4.38 -1.67 17.35
C ALA A 50 3.16 -1.47 16.43
N ARG A 51 3.31 -1.73 15.11
CA ARG A 51 2.27 -1.54 14.08
C ARG A 51 1.84 -0.09 13.88
N LYS A 52 2.65 0.87 14.30
CA LYS A 52 2.41 2.29 14.06
C LYS A 52 2.81 2.65 12.63
N LEU A 53 2.00 3.47 11.97
CA LEU A 53 2.28 4.00 10.64
C LEU A 53 3.53 4.89 10.67
N GLU A 54 4.50 4.59 9.81
CA GLU A 54 5.68 5.42 9.58
C GLU A 54 5.70 6.07 8.19
N GLY A 55 5.08 5.43 7.18
CA GLY A 55 5.06 5.96 5.82
C GLY A 55 4.32 5.07 4.82
N ILE A 56 4.50 5.38 3.54
CA ILE A 56 3.94 4.62 2.41
C ILE A 56 5.02 4.53 1.33
N VAL A 57 5.17 3.35 0.73
CA VAL A 57 6.01 3.14 -0.47
C VAL A 57 5.11 2.82 -1.66
N HIS A 58 5.37 3.44 -2.80
CA HIS A 58 4.69 3.18 -4.07
C HIS A 58 5.60 2.40 -5.01
N LEU A 59 5.00 1.63 -5.91
CA LEU A 59 5.71 0.87 -6.94
C LEU A 59 6.63 1.76 -7.78
N HIS A 60 6.18 2.97 -8.10
CA HIS A 60 6.93 3.93 -8.91
C HIS A 60 8.19 4.47 -8.22
N ASP A 61 8.23 4.47 -6.89
CA ASP A 61 9.41 4.88 -6.12
C ASP A 61 10.56 3.90 -6.36
N LEU A 62 10.25 2.64 -6.68
CA LEU A 62 11.19 1.55 -6.93
C LEU A 62 11.63 1.43 -8.41
N TRP A 63 11.03 2.21 -9.31
CA TRP A 63 11.48 2.25 -10.71
C TRP A 63 12.66 3.20 -10.93
N GLY A 64 12.78 4.24 -10.09
CA GLY A 64 13.94 5.15 -10.11
C GLY A 64 15.24 4.51 -9.61
N THR A 65 15.18 3.30 -9.06
CA THR A 65 16.33 2.58 -8.51
C THR A 65 16.95 1.57 -9.48
N GLU A 66 16.60 1.62 -10.77
CA GLU A 66 17.09 0.68 -11.80
C GLU A 66 16.98 -0.79 -11.37
N MET A 67 15.90 -1.13 -10.65
CA MET A 67 15.59 -2.52 -10.29
C MET A 67 14.92 -3.22 -11.48
N VAL A 68 15.63 -3.27 -12.60
CA VAL A 68 15.30 -4.04 -13.82
C VAL A 68 16.58 -4.60 -14.41
#